data_AF-A0A941TZN1-F1
#
_entry.id   AF-A0A941TZN1-F1
#
_cell.length_a   1.000
_cell.length_b   1.000
_cell.length_c   1.000
_cell.angle_alpha   90.00
_cell.angle_beta   90.00
_cell.angle_gamma   90.00
#
_symmetry.space_group_name_H-M   'P 1'
#
loop_
_entity.id
_entity.type
_entity.pdbx_description
1 polymer ?
#
loop_
_entity_poly.entity_id
_entity_poly.type
_entity_poly.pdbx_seq_one_letter_code
_entity_poly.pdbx_strand_id
1 'polypeptide(L)'
;MRPTDISDPAYFHRVVDCQWACPAHTPVPEYIRLIAQGRYSDAYMVNWVANVFPGILGRTCDRPCEPACRRGRVEEENIAKPEPVAICRLKRVAADHKDDIRARLPQSAPANGRRVACVGAGPASLTVARDLAPLGYQVTVYDAEPKAGGFMWSQIPRFRLPESVIDEETGYILDMPHVRFVADRRIESMKALLAEGFDAVFVGCG
;
A
#
# COMPACT_ATOMS: atom_id res chain seq x y z
N MET A 1 -14.49 34.26 2.79
CA MET A 1 -14.03 32.89 3.13
C MET A 1 -14.44 32.59 4.56
N ARG A 2 -14.95 31.39 4.88
CA ARG A 2 -15.20 31.03 6.29
C ARG A 2 -13.86 30.77 6.98
N PRO A 3 -13.67 31.17 8.25
CA PRO A 3 -12.45 30.88 9.00
C PRO A 3 -12.19 29.37 9.12
N THR A 4 -10.91 29.01 9.26
CA THR A 4 -10.48 27.63 9.58
C THR A 4 -11.08 27.21 10.92
N ASP A 5 -11.79 26.08 10.94
CA ASP A 5 -12.25 25.49 12.20
C ASP A 5 -11.12 24.66 12.80
N ILE A 6 -10.52 25.18 13.87
CA ILE A 6 -9.42 24.52 14.59
C ILE A 6 -9.92 23.58 15.69
N SER A 7 -11.23 23.56 15.96
CA SER A 7 -11.85 22.73 17.00
C SER A 7 -12.17 21.31 16.52
N ASP A 8 -12.26 21.11 15.20
CA ASP A 8 -12.46 19.81 14.56
C ASP A 8 -11.18 19.36 13.83
N PRO A 9 -10.45 18.34 14.34
CA PRO A 9 -9.30 17.76 13.65
C PRO A 9 -9.60 17.27 12.23
N ALA A 10 -10.85 16.86 11.94
CA ALA A 10 -11.26 16.43 10.61
C ALA A 10 -11.31 17.60 9.61
N TYR A 11 -11.47 18.84 10.07
CA TYR A 11 -11.41 20.03 9.23
C TYR A 11 -10.04 20.13 8.55
N PHE A 12 -8.94 19.97 9.29
CA PHE A 12 -7.59 20.04 8.73
C PHE A 12 -7.32 18.95 7.69
N HIS A 13 -7.88 17.76 7.89
CA HIS A 13 -7.80 16.66 6.91
C HIS A 13 -8.53 16.97 5.61
N ARG A 14 -9.66 17.69 5.67
CA ARG A 14 -10.42 18.13 4.48
C ARG A 14 -9.76 19.28 3.72
N VAL A 15 -8.87 20.04 4.35
CA VAL A 15 -8.20 21.21 3.73
C VAL A 15 -7.07 20.78 2.76
N VAL A 16 -6.64 19.52 2.82
CA VAL A 16 -5.62 18.95 1.91
C VAL A 16 -6.31 18.06 0.87
N ASP A 17 -6.87 18.67 -0.17
CA ASP A 17 -7.71 17.98 -1.17
C ASP A 17 -7.10 16.71 -1.76
N CYS A 18 -5.79 16.71 -2.06
CA CYS A 18 -5.13 15.55 -2.64
C CYS A 18 -5.02 14.37 -1.66
N GLN A 19 -4.88 14.65 -0.36
CA GLN A 19 -4.90 13.65 0.70
C GLN A 19 -6.33 13.17 0.96
N TRP A 20 -7.31 14.08 0.96
CA TRP A 20 -8.71 13.74 1.14
C TRP A 20 -9.25 12.87 -0.01
N ALA A 21 -8.87 13.16 -1.24
CA ALA A 21 -9.27 12.39 -2.43
C ALA A 21 -8.56 11.04 -2.55
N CYS A 22 -7.47 10.80 -1.82
CA CYS A 22 -6.81 9.51 -1.79
C CYS A 22 -7.60 8.53 -0.90
N PRO A 23 -8.00 7.34 -1.38
CA PRO A 23 -8.70 6.36 -0.53
C PRO A 23 -7.91 5.91 0.69
N ALA A 24 -6.57 5.94 0.60
CA ALA A 24 -5.67 5.61 1.70
C ALA A 24 -5.32 6.82 2.58
N HIS A 25 -5.89 8.00 2.30
CA HIS A 25 -5.57 9.26 2.99
C HIS A 25 -4.06 9.54 3.13
N THR A 26 -3.29 9.16 2.10
CA THR A 26 -1.83 9.27 2.12
C THR A 26 -1.40 10.74 2.33
N PRO A 27 -0.39 11.02 3.17
CA PRO A 27 0.09 12.37 3.44
C PRO A 27 0.90 12.93 2.25
N VAL A 28 0.19 13.27 1.17
CA VAL A 28 0.77 13.73 -0.11
C VAL A 28 1.78 14.87 0.07
N PRO A 29 1.47 15.96 0.80
CA PRO A 29 2.41 17.07 0.92
C PRO A 29 3.70 16.69 1.66
N GLU A 30 3.62 15.77 2.61
CA GLU A 30 4.75 15.39 3.46
C GLU A 30 5.82 14.64 2.65
N TYR A 31 5.45 13.56 1.97
CA TYR A 31 6.45 12.80 1.21
C TYR A 31 6.96 13.58 0.00
N ILE A 32 6.17 14.49 -0.59
CA ILE A 32 6.66 15.38 -1.66
C ILE A 32 7.77 16.30 -1.15
N ARG A 33 7.61 16.84 0.06
CA ARG A 33 8.65 17.67 0.68
C ARG A 33 9.92 16.88 0.97
N LEU A 34 9.79 15.62 1.38
CA LEU A 34 10.94 14.71 1.57
C LEU A 34 11.65 14.40 0.25
N ILE A 35 10.89 14.17 -0.84
CA ILE A 35 11.45 14.00 -2.19
C ILE A 35 12.24 15.25 -2.61
N ALA A 36 11.69 16.45 -2.39
CA ALA A 36 12.37 17.70 -2.72
C ALA A 36 13.69 17.90 -1.94
N GLN A 37 13.83 17.24 -0.78
CA GLN A 37 15.05 17.24 0.03
C GLN A 37 16.01 16.09 -0.33
N GLY A 38 15.71 15.28 -1.36
CA GLY A 38 16.50 14.09 -1.71
C GLY A 38 16.34 12.92 -0.72
N ARG A 39 15.39 13.00 0.22
CA ARG A 39 15.15 11.99 1.25
C ARG A 39 14.17 10.92 0.77
N TYR A 40 14.55 10.19 -0.27
CA TYR A 40 13.67 9.23 -0.95
C TYR A 40 13.21 8.09 -0.05
N SER A 41 14.13 7.51 0.74
CA SER A 41 13.81 6.44 1.69
C SER A 41 12.80 6.89 2.75
N ASP A 42 12.90 8.13 3.24
CA ASP A 42 11.92 8.69 4.18
C ASP A 42 10.58 8.96 3.51
N ALA A 43 10.59 9.51 2.30
CA ALA A 43 9.38 9.73 1.51
C ALA A 43 8.63 8.42 1.24
N TYR A 44 9.38 7.35 0.91
CA TYR A 44 8.83 6.02 0.73
C TYR A 44 8.19 5.51 2.01
N MET A 45 8.87 5.61 3.16
CA MET A 45 8.33 5.14 4.43
C MET A 45 7.08 5.90 4.87
N VAL A 46 7.01 7.21 4.64
CA VAL A 46 5.81 8.01 4.89
C VAL A 46 4.63 7.49 4.04
N ASN A 47 4.89 7.18 2.77
CA ASN A 47 3.87 6.61 1.90
C ASN A 47 3.49 5.16 2.31
N TRP A 48 4.48 4.37 2.77
CA TRP A 48 4.33 2.99 3.22
C TRP A 48 3.42 2.86 4.42
N VAL A 49 3.41 3.83 5.34
CA VAL A 49 2.50 3.81 6.50
C VAL A 49 1.04 3.76 6.04
N ALA A 50 0.67 4.63 5.10
CA ALA A 50 -0.69 4.73 4.58
C ALA A 50 -1.01 3.71 3.48
N ASN A 51 -0.02 3.32 2.68
CA ASN A 51 -0.21 2.46 1.51
C ASN A 51 0.66 1.22 1.61
N VAL A 52 0.06 0.05 1.39
CA VAL A 52 0.73 -1.25 1.53
C VAL A 52 1.79 -1.46 0.44
N PHE A 53 1.56 -0.95 -0.78
CA PHE A 53 2.46 -1.12 -1.92
C PHE A 53 2.85 0.20 -2.62
N PRO A 54 3.67 1.07 -1.97
CA PRO A 54 4.07 2.36 -2.55
C PRO A 54 4.70 2.26 -3.95
N GLY A 55 5.57 1.27 -4.19
CA GLY A 55 6.29 1.10 -5.46
C GLY A 55 5.37 0.68 -6.60
N ILE A 56 4.35 -0.11 -6.29
CA ILE A 56 3.30 -0.52 -7.23
C ILE A 56 2.36 0.65 -7.51
N LEU A 57 1.89 1.35 -6.47
CA LEU A 57 0.96 2.48 -6.62
C LEU A 57 1.57 3.66 -7.38
N GLY A 58 2.89 3.87 -7.31
CA GLY A 58 3.58 4.86 -8.16
C GLY A 58 3.52 4.58 -9.67
N ARG A 59 3.07 3.38 -10.07
CA ARG A 59 2.99 2.92 -11.46
C ARG A 59 1.58 2.70 -11.94
N THR A 60 0.71 2.19 -11.07
CA THR A 60 -0.60 1.68 -11.47
C THR A 60 -1.78 2.49 -10.96
N CYS A 61 -1.60 3.35 -9.94
CA CYS A 61 -2.67 4.11 -9.30
C CYS A 61 -3.47 4.96 -10.31
N ASP A 62 -4.80 4.99 -10.13
CA ASP A 62 -5.75 5.79 -10.91
C ASP A 62 -5.74 7.29 -10.56
N ARG A 63 -4.91 7.68 -9.59
CA ARG A 63 -4.55 9.06 -9.27
C ARG A 63 -5.73 9.96 -8.89
N PRO A 64 -6.67 9.54 -8.03
CA PRO A 64 -7.80 10.40 -7.62
C PRO A 64 -7.34 11.70 -6.94
N CYS A 65 -6.12 11.71 -6.40
CA CYS A 65 -5.48 12.88 -5.80
C CYS A 65 -5.03 13.96 -6.80
N GLU A 66 -4.77 13.62 -8.08
CA GLU A 66 -4.28 14.57 -9.07
C GLU A 66 -5.39 15.52 -9.56
N PRO A 67 -6.60 15.05 -9.94
CA PRO A 67 -7.72 15.93 -10.26
C PRO A 67 -8.14 16.85 -9.11
N ALA A 68 -8.00 16.39 -7.86
CA ALA A 68 -8.32 17.18 -6.67
C ALA A 68 -7.22 18.21 -6.31
N CYS A 69 -6.05 18.16 -6.95
CA CYS A 69 -4.89 18.95 -6.55
C CYS A 69 -5.15 20.46 -6.63
N ARG A 70 -4.99 21.16 -5.49
CA ARG A 70 -5.14 22.63 -5.40
C ARG A 70 -4.23 23.40 -6.36
N ARG A 71 -3.07 22.85 -6.77
CA ARG A 71 -2.15 23.51 -7.70
C ARG A 71 -2.84 23.90 -9.01
N GLY A 72 -3.71 23.02 -9.53
CA GLY A 72 -4.46 23.33 -10.76
C GLY A 72 -5.22 24.66 -10.61
N ARG A 73 -6.00 24.79 -9.54
CA ARG A 73 -6.84 25.97 -9.26
C ARG A 73 -6.04 27.25 -8.99
N VAL A 74 -4.86 27.12 -8.36
CA VAL A 74 -4.01 28.28 -8.05
C VAL A 74 -3.32 28.82 -9.30
N GLU A 75 -2.98 27.95 -10.24
CA GLU A 75 -2.26 28.33 -11.46
C GLU A 75 -3.17 28.68 -12.64
N GLU A 76 -4.49 28.58 -12.49
CA GLU A 76 -5.48 28.90 -13.53
C GLU A 76 -5.31 30.32 -14.09
N GLU A 77 -4.96 31.29 -13.24
CA GLU A 77 -4.76 32.68 -13.64
C GLU A 77 -3.32 32.97 -14.13
N ASN A 78 -2.37 32.06 -13.89
CA ASN A 78 -0.94 32.28 -14.14
C ASN A 78 -0.42 31.53 -15.38
N ILE A 79 -1.08 30.45 -15.79
CA ILE A 79 -0.59 29.54 -16.84
C ILE A 79 -1.74 29.12 -17.75
N ALA A 80 -1.53 29.18 -19.07
CA ALA A 80 -2.56 28.83 -20.08
C ALA A 80 -3.12 27.40 -19.96
N LYS A 81 -2.35 26.49 -19.37
CA LYS A 81 -2.74 25.10 -19.10
C LYS A 81 -2.21 24.68 -17.72
N PRO A 82 -2.96 24.96 -16.64
CA PRO A 82 -2.54 24.58 -15.30
C PRO A 82 -2.58 23.06 -15.17
N GLU A 83 -1.53 22.47 -14.62
CA GLU A 83 -1.41 21.03 -14.42
C GLU A 83 -1.30 20.71 -12.92
N PRO A 84 -1.94 19.62 -12.46
CA PRO A 84 -1.77 19.16 -11.09
C PRO A 84 -0.33 18.70 -10.87
N VAL A 85 0.05 18.59 -9.59
CA VAL A 85 1.29 17.89 -9.27
C VAL A 85 1.18 16.43 -9.74
N ALA A 86 2.22 15.91 -10.40
CA ALA A 86 2.28 14.52 -10.84
C ALA A 86 2.56 13.57 -9.65
N ILE A 87 1.60 13.52 -8.72
CA ILE A 87 1.69 12.83 -7.42
C ILE A 87 2.03 11.35 -7.59
N CYS A 88 1.40 10.67 -8.55
CA CYS A 88 1.66 9.24 -8.82
C CYS A 88 3.11 9.02 -9.26
N ARG A 89 3.64 9.88 -10.13
CA ARG A 89 5.04 9.81 -10.58
C ARG A 89 6.02 10.12 -9.46
N LEU A 90 5.70 11.05 -8.56
CA LEU A 90 6.52 11.33 -7.38
C LEU A 90 6.57 10.15 -6.40
N LYS A 91 5.47 9.41 -6.22
CA LYS A 91 5.50 8.14 -5.46
C LYS A 91 6.47 7.14 -6.08
N ARG A 92 6.46 7.03 -7.42
CA ARG A 92 7.44 6.21 -8.14
C ARG A 92 8.87 6.70 -7.93
N VAL A 93 9.13 8.00 -7.98
CA VAL A 93 10.48 8.54 -7.70
C VAL A 93 10.96 8.12 -6.31
N ALA A 94 10.12 8.22 -5.28
CA ALA A 94 10.50 7.76 -3.95
C ALA A 94 10.81 6.26 -3.91
N ALA A 95 10.02 5.42 -4.60
CA ALA A 95 10.25 3.99 -4.66
C ALA A 95 11.47 3.58 -5.50
N ASP A 96 11.78 4.31 -6.57
CA ASP A 96 12.88 3.98 -7.48
C ASP A 96 14.24 4.45 -6.94
N HIS A 97 14.25 5.46 -6.04
CA HIS A 97 15.47 6.06 -5.49
C HIS A 97 15.67 5.80 -3.99
N LYS A 98 14.80 5.04 -3.32
CA LYS A 98 15.04 4.61 -1.93
C LYS A 98 16.22 3.64 -1.85
N ASP A 99 16.81 3.59 -0.67
CA ASP A 99 17.68 2.50 -0.25
C ASP A 99 16.85 1.27 0.16
N ASP A 100 17.50 0.18 0.59
CA ASP A 100 16.79 -0.92 1.23
C ASP A 100 16.12 -0.46 2.53
N ILE A 101 14.82 -0.74 2.66
CA ILE A 101 13.98 -0.34 3.78
C ILE A 101 13.70 -1.48 4.76
N ARG A 102 14.20 -2.69 4.54
CA ARG A 102 13.97 -3.85 5.44
C ARG A 102 14.29 -3.55 6.90
N ALA A 103 15.37 -2.83 7.17
CA ALA A 103 15.77 -2.44 8.52
C ALA A 103 14.81 -1.40 9.16
N ARG A 104 13.94 -0.77 8.37
CA ARG A 104 12.96 0.24 8.78
C ARG A 104 11.54 -0.33 8.88
N LEU A 105 11.33 -1.57 8.45
CA LEU A 105 10.03 -2.24 8.58
C LEU A 105 9.76 -2.57 10.06
N PRO A 106 8.48 -2.63 10.47
CA PRO A 106 8.12 -3.00 11.83
C PRO A 106 8.71 -4.36 12.21
N GLN A 107 9.30 -4.44 13.41
CA GLN A 107 9.73 -5.71 13.97
C GLN A 107 8.53 -6.46 14.53
N SER A 108 8.45 -7.77 14.23
CA SER A 108 7.36 -8.59 14.74
C SER A 108 7.50 -8.85 16.25
N ALA A 109 6.40 -8.66 16.96
CA ALA A 109 6.26 -9.12 18.33
C ALA A 109 6.39 -10.66 18.41
N PRO A 110 6.68 -11.22 19.60
CA PRO A 110 6.59 -12.66 19.83
C PRO A 110 5.22 -13.22 19.42
N ALA A 111 5.19 -14.49 19.03
CA ALA A 111 3.95 -15.13 18.60
C ALA A 111 2.89 -15.04 19.71
N ASN A 112 1.70 -14.55 19.37
CA ASN A 112 0.60 -14.35 20.31
C ASN A 112 -0.32 -15.58 20.44
N GLY A 113 0.02 -16.68 19.74
CA GLY A 113 -0.70 -17.95 19.76
C GLY A 113 -1.94 -18.01 18.86
N ARG A 114 -2.29 -16.93 18.15
CA ARG A 114 -3.43 -16.89 17.24
C ARG A 114 -3.01 -17.11 15.79
N ARG A 115 -3.83 -17.86 15.05
CA ARG A 115 -3.60 -18.27 13.66
C ARG A 115 -4.70 -17.72 12.75
N VAL A 116 -4.30 -17.05 11.68
CA VAL A 116 -5.19 -16.47 10.67
C VAL A 116 -4.88 -17.08 9.31
N ALA A 117 -5.91 -17.51 8.58
CA ALA A 117 -5.77 -17.90 7.18
C ALA A 117 -6.25 -16.79 6.26
N CYS A 118 -5.47 -16.44 5.24
CA CYS A 118 -5.89 -15.56 4.16
C CYS A 118 -6.03 -16.40 2.88
N VAL A 119 -7.17 -16.28 2.19
CA VAL A 119 -7.43 -16.94 0.91
C VAL A 119 -7.22 -15.95 -0.22
N GLY A 120 -6.32 -16.27 -1.14
CA GLY A 120 -5.75 -15.35 -2.14
C GLY A 120 -4.55 -14.59 -1.58
N ALA A 121 -3.52 -14.37 -2.40
CA ALA A 121 -2.33 -13.57 -2.13
C ALA A 121 -2.32 -12.27 -2.94
N GLY A 122 -3.51 -11.72 -3.21
CA GLY A 122 -3.69 -10.38 -3.76
C GLY A 122 -3.45 -9.27 -2.73
N PRO A 123 -3.58 -7.99 -3.14
CA PRO A 123 -3.32 -6.85 -2.28
C PRO A 123 -4.07 -6.85 -0.94
N ALA A 124 -5.32 -7.34 -0.94
CA ALA A 124 -6.16 -7.38 0.26
C ALA A 124 -5.59 -8.31 1.35
N SER A 125 -5.31 -9.56 1.01
CA SER A 125 -4.76 -10.55 1.95
C SER A 125 -3.34 -10.21 2.41
N LEU A 126 -2.54 -9.65 1.52
CA LEU A 126 -1.19 -9.18 1.87
C LEU A 126 -1.24 -7.98 2.82
N THR A 127 -2.26 -7.11 2.71
CA THR A 127 -2.50 -6.04 3.70
C THR A 127 -2.81 -6.63 5.07
N VAL A 128 -3.67 -7.65 5.13
CA VAL A 128 -3.97 -8.36 6.39
C VAL A 128 -2.71 -8.98 6.98
N ALA A 129 -1.87 -9.62 6.16
CA ALA A 129 -0.61 -10.19 6.61
C ALA A 129 0.36 -9.12 7.14
N ARG A 130 0.53 -8.01 6.41
CA ARG A 130 1.37 -6.86 6.81
C ARG A 130 0.97 -6.30 8.17
N ASP A 131 -0.33 -6.19 8.43
CA ASP A 131 -0.81 -5.50 9.64
C ASP A 131 -0.84 -6.45 10.86
N LEU A 132 -1.11 -7.74 10.65
CA LEU A 132 -1.22 -8.71 11.74
C LEU A 132 0.11 -9.36 12.13
N ALA A 133 1.03 -9.59 11.18
CA ALA A 133 2.30 -10.24 11.48
C ALA A 133 3.17 -9.46 12.50
N PRO A 134 3.26 -8.11 12.42
CA PRO A 134 3.96 -7.33 13.43
C PRO A 134 3.39 -7.47 14.85
N LEU A 135 2.09 -7.78 14.96
CA LEU A 135 1.38 -7.99 16.22
C LEU A 135 1.52 -9.44 16.77
N GLY A 136 2.30 -10.29 16.10
CA GLY A 136 2.59 -11.66 16.53
C GLY A 136 1.56 -12.71 16.09
N TYR A 137 0.61 -12.37 15.22
CA TYR A 137 -0.31 -13.36 14.65
C TYR A 137 0.40 -14.22 13.61
N GLN A 138 0.14 -15.53 13.63
CA GLN A 138 0.59 -16.42 12.57
C GLN A 138 -0.38 -16.34 11.39
N VAL A 139 0.08 -15.77 10.28
CA VAL A 139 -0.75 -15.57 9.08
C VAL A 139 -0.31 -16.54 7.98
N THR A 140 -1.20 -17.44 7.58
CA THR A 140 -0.98 -18.29 6.40
C THR A 140 -1.74 -17.72 5.21
N VAL A 141 -1.02 -17.33 4.16
CA VAL A 141 -1.60 -16.82 2.92
C VAL A 141 -1.58 -17.94 1.88
N TYR A 142 -2.76 -18.35 1.42
CA TYR A 142 -2.95 -19.35 0.38
C TYR A 142 -3.20 -18.67 -0.96
N ASP A 143 -2.57 -19.14 -2.04
CA ASP A 143 -2.94 -18.73 -3.40
C ASP A 143 -2.91 -19.94 -4.34
N ALA A 144 -3.75 -19.90 -5.37
CA ALA A 144 -3.77 -20.90 -6.44
C ALA A 144 -2.60 -20.71 -7.42
N GLU A 145 -2.07 -19.50 -7.49
CA GLU A 145 -0.95 -19.14 -8.36
C GLU A 145 0.41 -19.44 -7.70
N PRO A 146 1.49 -19.58 -8.49
CA PRO A 146 2.83 -19.85 -7.98
C PRO A 146 3.47 -18.63 -7.29
N LYS A 147 2.94 -17.43 -7.52
CA LYS A 147 3.47 -16.17 -7.00
C LYS A 147 2.38 -15.33 -6.35
N ALA A 148 2.76 -14.62 -5.29
CA ALA A 148 1.91 -13.63 -4.68
C ALA A 148 1.74 -12.41 -5.57
N GLY A 149 0.63 -11.72 -5.36
CA GLY A 149 0.28 -10.48 -6.01
C GLY A 149 -1.10 -10.51 -6.66
N GLY A 150 -1.70 -11.68 -6.88
CA GLY A 150 -3.00 -11.77 -7.58
C GLY A 150 -2.97 -10.97 -8.89
N PHE A 151 -3.96 -10.12 -9.13
CA PHE A 151 -4.07 -9.37 -10.40
C PHE A 151 -2.93 -8.40 -10.67
N MET A 152 -2.24 -7.85 -9.66
CA MET A 152 -1.08 -7.01 -9.94
C MET A 152 0.06 -7.80 -10.60
N TRP A 153 0.17 -9.11 -10.28
CA TRP A 153 1.13 -10.01 -10.91
C TRP A 153 0.61 -10.63 -12.22
N SER A 154 -0.62 -11.15 -12.21
CA SER A 154 -1.13 -11.93 -13.36
C SER A 154 -1.66 -11.09 -14.52
N GLN A 155 -2.20 -9.88 -14.27
CA GLN A 155 -2.95 -9.13 -15.28
C GLN A 155 -2.29 -7.82 -15.73
N ILE A 156 -1.48 -7.18 -14.89
CA ILE A 156 -0.90 -5.88 -15.25
C ILE A 156 0.29 -6.08 -16.20
N PRO A 157 0.32 -5.45 -17.38
CA PRO A 157 1.41 -5.63 -18.32
C PRO A 157 2.78 -5.22 -17.75
N ARG A 158 3.82 -6.02 -18.02
CA ARG A 158 5.19 -5.82 -17.51
C ARG A 158 5.77 -4.43 -17.79
N PHE A 159 5.44 -3.82 -18.92
CA PHE A 159 5.90 -2.46 -19.26
C PHE A 159 5.28 -1.37 -18.37
N ARG A 160 4.12 -1.65 -17.78
CA ARG A 160 3.43 -0.76 -16.82
C ARG A 160 3.89 -1.04 -15.39
N LEU A 161 3.97 -2.32 -15.02
CA LEU A 161 4.41 -2.76 -13.70
C LEU A 161 5.43 -3.91 -13.85
N PRO A 162 6.73 -3.63 -13.68
CA PRO A 162 7.76 -4.67 -13.75
C PRO A 162 7.60 -5.70 -12.62
N GLU A 163 7.79 -6.99 -12.93
CA GLU A 163 7.70 -8.06 -11.93
C GLU A 163 8.66 -7.88 -10.76
N SER A 164 9.85 -7.32 -10.99
CA SER A 164 10.81 -7.06 -9.92
C SER A 164 10.28 -6.12 -8.84
N VAL A 165 9.40 -5.17 -9.21
CA VAL A 165 8.76 -4.26 -8.26
C VAL A 165 7.69 -5.01 -7.46
N ILE A 166 6.98 -5.93 -8.08
CA ILE A 166 5.98 -6.77 -7.39
C ILE A 166 6.68 -7.72 -6.42
N ASP A 167 7.71 -8.42 -6.89
CA ASP A 167 8.49 -9.35 -6.08
C ASP A 167 9.13 -8.62 -4.87
N GLU A 168 9.67 -7.40 -5.06
CA GLU A 168 10.19 -6.58 -3.96
C GLU A 168 9.08 -6.22 -2.95
N GLU A 169 7.98 -5.64 -3.42
CA GLU A 169 6.95 -5.06 -2.55
C GLU A 169 6.13 -6.14 -1.82
N THR A 170 5.88 -7.28 -2.47
CA THR A 170 5.28 -8.45 -1.82
C THR A 170 6.27 -9.15 -0.89
N GLY A 171 7.55 -9.22 -1.27
CA GLY A 171 8.64 -9.77 -0.45
C GLY A 171 8.76 -9.09 0.91
N TYR A 172 8.58 -7.76 0.99
CA TYR A 172 8.55 -7.06 2.28
C TYR A 172 7.53 -7.60 3.27
N ILE A 173 6.45 -8.22 2.80
CA ILE A 173 5.39 -8.81 3.61
C ILE A 173 5.62 -10.30 3.80
N LEU A 174 5.94 -11.02 2.73
CA LEU A 174 6.13 -12.48 2.77
C LEU A 174 7.36 -12.89 3.58
N ASP A 175 8.38 -12.04 3.63
CA ASP A 175 9.61 -12.26 4.41
C ASP A 175 9.43 -11.90 5.90
N MET A 176 8.29 -11.34 6.30
CA MET A 176 8.04 -11.00 7.70
C MET A 176 7.97 -12.27 8.57
N PRO A 177 8.49 -12.23 9.80
CA PRO A 177 8.23 -13.28 10.77
C PRO A 177 6.72 -13.50 10.95
N HIS A 178 6.32 -14.77 11.12
CA HIS A 178 4.93 -15.22 11.28
C HIS A 178 4.07 -15.22 10.02
N VAL A 179 4.58 -14.78 8.87
CA VAL A 179 3.90 -14.94 7.58
C VAL A 179 4.35 -16.25 6.93
N ARG A 180 3.38 -17.04 6.46
CA ARG A 180 3.62 -18.25 5.67
C ARG A 180 2.85 -18.16 4.36
N PHE A 181 3.57 -18.08 3.25
CA PHE A 181 2.96 -18.20 1.93
C PHE A 181 2.88 -19.67 1.51
N VAL A 182 1.72 -20.07 0.98
CA VAL A 182 1.47 -21.40 0.41
C VAL A 182 0.92 -21.19 -0.99
N ALA A 183 1.84 -21.23 -1.96
CA ALA A 183 1.56 -21.17 -3.39
C ALA A 183 0.91 -22.46 -3.90
N ASP A 184 0.38 -22.41 -5.13
CA ASP A 184 -0.18 -23.56 -5.86
C ASP A 184 -1.26 -24.33 -5.07
N ARG A 185 -1.94 -23.66 -4.14
CA ARG A 185 -2.99 -24.22 -3.28
C ARG A 185 -4.28 -23.40 -3.38
N ARG A 186 -5.13 -23.82 -4.31
CA ARG A 186 -6.51 -23.32 -4.40
C ARG A 186 -7.36 -23.86 -3.25
N ILE A 187 -8.11 -22.98 -2.59
CA ILE A 187 -9.08 -23.36 -1.56
C ILE A 187 -10.41 -23.69 -2.23
N GLU A 188 -10.70 -24.98 -2.37
CA GLU A 188 -11.95 -25.47 -2.98
C GLU A 188 -13.12 -25.57 -1.98
N SER A 189 -12.84 -25.58 -0.67
CA SER A 189 -13.86 -25.77 0.35
C SER A 189 -13.56 -24.97 1.62
N MET A 190 -14.45 -24.02 1.92
CA MET A 190 -14.38 -23.26 3.17
C MET A 190 -14.60 -24.16 4.39
N LYS A 191 -15.44 -25.19 4.27
CA LYS A 191 -15.65 -26.17 5.35
C LYS A 191 -14.35 -26.90 5.70
N ALA A 192 -13.58 -27.30 4.69
CA ALA A 192 -12.30 -27.95 4.91
C ALA A 192 -11.28 -26.99 5.55
N LEU A 193 -11.20 -25.75 5.07
CA LEU A 193 -10.30 -24.75 5.62
C LEU A 193 -10.62 -24.41 7.09
N LEU A 194 -11.90 -24.24 7.41
CA LEU A 194 -12.36 -23.98 8.78
C LEU A 194 -12.04 -25.14 9.74
N ALA A 195 -12.00 -26.38 9.23
CA ALA A 195 -11.62 -27.55 10.02
C ALA A 195 -10.11 -27.60 10.37
N GLU A 196 -9.26 -26.79 9.73
CA GLU A 196 -7.82 -26.69 10.05
C GLU A 196 -7.52 -25.93 11.37
N GLY A 197 -8.56 -25.43 12.04
CA GLY A 197 -8.47 -24.83 13.37
C GLY A 197 -7.76 -23.47 13.39
N PHE A 198 -8.00 -22.63 12.37
CA PHE A 198 -7.63 -21.21 12.40
C PHE A 198 -8.58 -20.43 13.31
N ASP A 199 -8.07 -19.43 14.01
CA ASP A 199 -8.88 -18.52 14.84
C ASP A 199 -9.71 -17.56 13.98
N ALA A 200 -9.22 -17.21 12.79
CA ALA A 200 -9.92 -16.38 11.82
C ALA A 200 -9.55 -16.73 10.38
N VAL A 201 -10.46 -16.43 9.46
CA VAL A 201 -10.24 -16.57 8.01
C VAL A 201 -10.62 -15.27 7.32
N PHE A 202 -9.71 -14.75 6.48
CA PHE A 202 -9.94 -13.64 5.59
C PHE A 202 -10.03 -14.16 4.14
N VAL A 203 -11.07 -13.77 3.41
CA VAL A 203 -11.27 -14.16 2.02
C VAL A 203 -10.99 -12.97 1.11
N GLY A 204 -9.85 -13.00 0.42
CA GLY A 204 -9.35 -11.95 -0.48
C GLY A 204 -8.88 -12.52 -1.81
N CYS A 205 -9.61 -13.49 -2.36
CA CYS A 205 -9.28 -14.18 -3.61
C CYS A 205 -9.80 -13.48 -4.87
N GLY A 206 -10.21 -12.22 -4.75
CA GLY A 206 -10.65 -11.36 -5.86
C GLY A 206 -9.52 -10.52 -6.45
#